data_AF-A0A800DS15-F1
#
_entry.id   AF-A0A800DS15-F1
#
_cell.length_a   1.000
_cell.length_b   1.000
_cell.length_c   1.000
_cell.angle_alpha   90.00
_cell.angle_beta   90.00
_cell.angle_gamma   90.00
#
_symmetry.space_group_name_H-M   'P 1'
#
loop_
_entity.id
_entity.type
_entity.pdbx_description
1 polymer ?
#
loop_
_entity_poly.entity_id
_entity_poly.type
_entity_poly.pdbx_seq_one_letter_code
_entity_poly.pdbx_strand_id
1 'polypeptide(L)'
;MEEEMKPKSIIRIVFAGLADMLERLAELLVEKPFTIRGKGAEEFVKEIIRKMRAEEVILPEDKYVPDKYTMYLCTQAFERYGGSLRRRLAEQLASELTKEVERNGYKTQQPIQVILVDGKHNDIRSVEIECEISESAHLEIPEEEQEGEEVSLQEAEEKTPAEELSPESEEAIPSEEGIVAESVIARLRTEGDVYEITQPMTKIGRLKTNQIVIRKPTVSREHAEIIHEAGKFTLKDLGSINGTFRNGERIDETEIVNGDLFSLDKAGKVSFRFEVVEPYEVIDSQNPREHFERGLALQREKRLDSAVQEYLEAIRLGSPSARPHFNLGIISFAKGDTAKAIEHFKDGLELEPDNAQAHADLGKLYGLNGAFDLAIAELERTLQLNPENESAQRRLARFKEQRQIHKSALEEAQERAVLEPDELKRDLMYAATVQRHLLPELPQLPGLDIAAHNLPALEVTGDYYDFIPIDEQKFGIAIADISGKGMAAALLMSGLRAHLRAIVKRGLPVAKVMSQVNDMVYSDTTPEKFITLIYGVLDVSNLTFSYCNAGHN
;
A
#
# COMPACT_ATOMS: atom_id res chain seq x y z
N MET A 1 34.22 28.39 -43.42
CA MET A 1 34.78 27.62 -42.30
C MET A 1 33.61 27.28 -41.42
N GLU A 2 33.38 25.98 -41.29
CA GLU A 2 32.25 25.35 -40.60
C GLU A 2 32.06 25.95 -39.21
N GLU A 3 30.83 26.39 -38.89
CA GLU A 3 30.39 26.51 -37.50
C GLU A 3 30.42 25.10 -36.93
N GLU A 4 31.41 24.80 -36.10
CA GLU A 4 31.45 23.57 -35.30
C GLU A 4 30.15 23.49 -34.47
N MET A 5 29.22 22.66 -34.95
CA MET A 5 28.06 22.22 -34.19
C MET A 5 28.55 21.57 -32.88
N LYS A 6 28.33 22.26 -31.76
CA LYS A 6 28.54 21.71 -30.42
C LYS A 6 27.78 20.38 -30.28
N PRO A 7 28.33 19.38 -29.55
CA PRO A 7 27.78 18.04 -29.50
C PRO A 7 26.35 18.03 -28.92
N LYS A 8 25.41 17.56 -29.74
CA LYS A 8 24.03 17.24 -29.34
C LYS A 8 24.08 16.16 -28.26
N SER A 9 23.70 16.51 -27.03
CA SER A 9 23.64 15.56 -25.93
C SER A 9 22.22 15.00 -25.84
N ILE A 10 21.99 13.83 -26.44
CA ILE A 10 20.74 13.08 -26.28
C ILE A 10 20.85 12.28 -24.99
N ILE A 11 19.96 12.54 -24.05
CA ILE A 11 19.86 11.76 -22.81
C ILE A 11 18.73 10.76 -22.99
N ARG A 12 19.04 9.46 -22.90
CA ARG A 12 18.07 8.36 -22.94
C ARG A 12 18.09 7.61 -21.62
N ILE A 13 16.93 7.53 -20.98
CA ILE A 13 16.74 6.80 -19.72
C ILE A 13 15.72 5.70 -19.97
N VAL A 14 16.07 4.46 -19.62
CA VAL A 14 15.24 3.27 -19.88
C VAL A 14 14.90 2.57 -18.56
N PHE A 15 13.61 2.35 -18.33
CA PHE A 15 13.09 1.64 -17.17
C PHE A 15 12.50 0.29 -17.60
N ALA A 16 12.59 -0.75 -16.76
CA ALA A 16 12.21 -2.12 -17.11
C ALA A 16 10.68 -2.37 -17.07
N GLY A 17 9.89 -1.33 -16.81
CA GLY A 17 8.44 -1.38 -16.72
C GLY A 17 7.91 -0.13 -16.04
N LEU A 18 6.59 0.09 -16.08
CA LEU A 18 5.98 1.29 -15.50
C LEU A 18 6.07 1.32 -13.97
N ALA A 19 5.84 0.18 -13.32
CA ALA A 19 5.98 0.04 -11.86
C ALA A 19 7.44 0.27 -11.42
N ASP A 20 8.40 -0.34 -12.13
CA ASP A 20 9.85 -0.15 -11.89
C ASP A 20 10.30 1.30 -12.09
N MET A 21 9.73 2.03 -13.08
CA MET A 21 9.99 3.47 -13.21
C MET A 21 9.49 4.24 -11.98
N LEU A 22 8.24 4.03 -11.57
CA LEU A 22 7.61 4.76 -10.48
C LEU A 22 8.25 4.43 -9.12
N GLU A 23 8.62 3.16 -8.92
CA GLU A 23 9.28 2.66 -7.72
C GLU A 23 10.74 3.11 -7.65
N ARG A 24 11.52 3.02 -8.74
CA ARG A 24 12.90 3.57 -8.78
C ARG A 24 12.93 5.07 -8.67
N LEU A 25 11.96 5.79 -9.26
CA LEU A 25 11.80 7.23 -9.03
C LEU A 25 11.52 7.52 -7.56
N ALA A 26 10.69 6.71 -6.89
CA ALA A 26 10.43 6.86 -5.46
C ALA A 26 11.65 6.52 -4.57
N GLU A 27 12.43 5.49 -4.91
CA GLU A 27 13.62 5.05 -4.17
C GLU A 27 14.85 5.97 -4.39
N LEU A 28 15.08 6.45 -5.61
CA LEU A 28 16.17 7.39 -5.96
C LEU A 28 16.05 8.72 -5.21
N LEU A 29 14.87 9.05 -4.70
CA LEU A 29 14.59 10.27 -3.92
C LEU A 29 14.88 10.13 -2.43
N VAL A 30 15.16 8.92 -1.94
CA VAL A 30 15.27 8.64 -0.50
C VAL A 30 16.73 8.48 -0.04
N GLU A 31 17.66 7.94 -0.83
CA GLU A 31 18.89 7.38 -0.20
C GLU A 31 20.28 8.06 -0.39
N LYS A 32 20.74 8.63 -1.53
CA LYS A 32 21.97 9.51 -1.67
C LYS A 32 22.41 9.79 -3.14
N PRO A 33 23.32 10.77 -3.42
CA PRO A 33 23.39 11.48 -4.71
C PRO A 33 24.16 10.72 -5.78
N PHE A 34 23.60 10.68 -7.00
CA PHE A 34 24.31 10.26 -8.21
C PHE A 34 24.94 11.46 -8.92
N THR A 35 26.20 11.32 -9.34
CA THR A 35 26.85 12.22 -10.31
C THR A 35 26.33 11.94 -11.72
N ILE A 36 25.33 12.70 -12.15
CA ILE A 36 25.02 12.94 -13.56
C ILE A 36 25.75 14.21 -13.97
N ARG A 37 26.60 14.15 -15.01
CA ARG A 37 27.29 15.35 -15.51
C ARG A 37 26.30 16.20 -16.30
N GLY A 38 25.95 17.35 -15.72
CA GLY A 38 25.09 18.38 -16.29
C GLY A 38 24.28 19.02 -15.16
N LYS A 39 24.50 20.32 -14.91
CA LYS A 39 24.03 21.07 -13.71
C LYS A 39 22.50 21.15 -13.49
N GLY A 40 21.64 20.44 -14.24
CA GLY A 40 20.19 20.65 -14.23
C GLY A 40 19.29 19.43 -13.99
N ALA A 41 19.82 18.20 -13.91
CA ALA A 41 18.99 17.00 -13.75
C ALA A 41 18.39 16.88 -12.34
N GLU A 42 19.04 17.45 -11.33
CA GLU A 42 18.63 17.37 -9.93
C GLU A 42 17.52 18.37 -9.57
N GLU A 43 17.56 19.59 -10.12
CA GLU A 43 16.47 20.56 -10.02
C GLU A 43 15.21 20.09 -10.78
N PHE A 44 15.38 19.45 -11.95
CA PHE A 44 14.29 19.00 -12.80
C PHE A 44 13.39 17.94 -12.14
N VAL A 45 14.00 16.96 -11.47
CA VAL A 45 13.26 15.93 -10.72
C VAL A 45 12.61 16.53 -9.47
N LYS A 46 13.29 17.47 -8.80
CA LYS A 46 12.74 18.20 -7.66
C LYS A 46 11.52 19.03 -8.05
N GLU A 47 11.50 19.62 -9.25
CA GLU A 47 10.38 20.45 -9.72
C GLU A 47 9.19 19.63 -10.26
N ILE A 48 9.41 18.43 -10.85
CA ILE A 48 8.32 17.47 -11.16
C ILE A 48 7.57 17.08 -9.88
N ILE A 49 8.32 16.77 -8.82
CA ILE A 49 7.75 16.44 -7.50
C ILE A 49 7.11 17.68 -6.87
N ARG A 50 7.66 18.87 -7.12
CA ARG A 50 7.10 20.14 -6.65
C ARG A 50 5.80 20.50 -7.35
N LYS A 51 5.66 20.30 -8.66
CA LYS A 51 4.42 20.56 -9.41
C LYS A 51 3.36 19.51 -9.24
N MET A 52 3.73 18.24 -9.06
CA MET A 52 2.80 17.21 -8.56
C MET A 52 2.26 17.54 -7.16
N ARG A 53 2.96 18.39 -6.40
CA ARG A 53 2.54 18.91 -5.09
C ARG A 53 1.93 20.32 -5.14
N ALA A 54 2.03 21.06 -6.26
CA ALA A 54 1.76 22.51 -6.27
C ALA A 54 0.75 23.02 -7.31
N GLU A 55 0.37 22.29 -8.38
CA GLU A 55 -0.68 22.77 -9.31
C GLU A 55 -1.70 21.68 -9.64
N GLU A 56 -2.87 21.85 -9.04
CA GLU A 56 -4.14 21.18 -9.25
C GLU A 56 -4.56 21.15 -10.75
N VAL A 57 -4.39 20.01 -11.44
CA VAL A 57 -4.97 19.78 -12.78
C VAL A 57 -6.25 18.92 -12.67
N ILE A 58 -7.31 19.42 -13.30
CA ILE A 58 -8.73 19.01 -13.19
C ILE A 58 -9.09 17.79 -14.07
N LEU A 59 -9.72 16.76 -13.47
CA LEU A 59 -10.64 15.80 -14.08
C LEU A 59 -11.52 15.16 -12.98
N PRO A 60 -12.86 15.04 -13.12
CA PRO A 60 -13.90 16.09 -13.07
C PRO A 60 -13.70 17.04 -11.87
N GLU A 61 -14.36 18.20 -11.87
CA GLU A 61 -13.89 19.45 -11.22
C GLU A 61 -13.37 19.42 -9.76
N ASP A 62 -13.57 18.37 -8.96
CA ASP A 62 -13.04 18.31 -7.59
C ASP A 62 -12.32 16.99 -7.23
N LYS A 63 -10.99 17.04 -7.41
CA LYS A 63 -9.83 16.31 -6.86
C LYS A 63 -9.99 15.07 -5.96
N TYR A 64 -9.19 14.05 -6.30
CA TYR A 64 -8.71 12.96 -5.43
C TYR A 64 -7.17 12.89 -5.46
N VAL A 65 -6.51 12.68 -4.31
CA VAL A 65 -5.04 12.53 -4.17
C VAL A 65 -4.67 11.04 -4.13
N PRO A 66 -3.65 10.56 -4.86
CA PRO A 66 -3.30 9.14 -4.88
C PRO A 66 -2.53 8.71 -3.63
N ASP A 67 -3.10 7.84 -2.81
CA ASP A 67 -2.35 6.99 -1.87
C ASP A 67 -1.70 5.79 -2.60
N LYS A 68 -0.93 4.96 -1.88
CA LYS A 68 -0.35 3.70 -2.43
C LYS A 68 -1.40 2.84 -3.15
N TYR A 69 -2.64 2.92 -2.71
CA TYR A 69 -3.79 2.20 -3.27
C TYR A 69 -4.22 2.78 -4.62
N THR A 70 -4.14 4.09 -4.81
CA THR A 70 -4.45 4.77 -6.08
C THR A 70 -3.37 4.55 -7.13
N MET A 71 -2.09 4.52 -6.73
CA MET A 71 -0.99 4.12 -7.61
C MET A 71 -1.14 2.66 -8.07
N TYR A 72 -1.55 1.76 -7.16
CA TYR A 72 -1.90 0.37 -7.47
C TYR A 72 -3.12 0.25 -8.41
N LEU A 73 -4.15 1.07 -8.22
CA LEU A 73 -5.33 1.14 -9.11
C LEU A 73 -4.99 1.69 -10.50
N CYS A 74 -4.06 2.65 -10.61
CA CYS A 74 -3.53 3.13 -11.89
C CYS A 74 -2.79 1.99 -12.61
N THR A 75 -1.90 1.25 -11.94
CA THR A 75 -1.22 0.07 -12.52
C THR A 75 -2.22 -0.99 -13.02
N GLN A 76 -3.27 -1.27 -12.24
CA GLN A 76 -4.37 -2.18 -12.63
C GLN A 76 -5.20 -1.65 -13.81
N ALA A 77 -5.41 -0.33 -13.92
CA ALA A 77 -6.09 0.30 -15.05
C ALA A 77 -5.22 0.27 -16.33
N PHE A 78 -3.90 0.43 -16.18
CA PHE A 78 -2.94 0.32 -17.27
C PHE A 78 -2.94 -1.07 -17.93
N GLU A 79 -3.09 -2.14 -17.14
CA GLU A 79 -3.17 -3.53 -17.63
C GLU A 79 -4.51 -3.83 -18.33
N ARG A 80 -5.58 -3.07 -18.04
CA ARG A 80 -6.95 -3.31 -18.55
C ARG A 80 -7.35 -2.54 -19.80
N TYR A 81 -6.75 -1.39 -20.12
CA TYR A 81 -7.23 -0.52 -21.21
C TYR A 81 -6.27 -0.43 -22.42
N GLY A 82 -6.86 -0.32 -23.62
CA GLY A 82 -6.18 -0.40 -24.93
C GLY A 82 -5.33 0.82 -25.33
N GLY A 83 -4.60 0.70 -26.45
CA GLY A 83 -3.49 1.59 -26.84
C GLY A 83 -3.79 3.08 -27.01
N SER A 84 -5.05 3.50 -27.22
CA SER A 84 -5.41 4.92 -27.38
C SER A 84 -5.30 5.72 -26.08
N LEU A 85 -5.60 5.11 -24.92
CA LEU A 85 -5.51 5.76 -23.62
C LEU A 85 -4.05 5.85 -23.14
N ARG A 86 -3.26 4.81 -23.43
CA ARG A 86 -1.81 4.76 -23.13
C ARG A 86 -1.03 5.85 -23.85
N ARG A 87 -1.35 6.06 -25.13
CA ARG A 87 -0.74 7.11 -25.96
C ARG A 87 -1.00 8.51 -25.42
N ARG A 88 -2.26 8.80 -25.06
CA ARG A 88 -2.63 10.11 -24.48
C ARG A 88 -1.90 10.37 -23.16
N LEU A 89 -1.73 9.35 -22.34
CA LEU A 89 -1.06 9.51 -21.06
C LEU A 89 0.45 9.76 -21.21
N ALA A 90 1.10 9.07 -22.16
CA ALA A 90 2.50 9.31 -22.50
C ALA A 90 2.71 10.72 -23.08
N GLU A 91 1.80 11.18 -23.94
CA GLU A 91 1.80 12.54 -24.51
C GLU A 91 1.60 13.62 -23.43
N GLN A 92 0.74 13.37 -22.43
CA GLN A 92 0.51 14.29 -21.34
C GLN A 92 1.73 14.39 -20.41
N LEU A 93 2.37 13.26 -20.08
CA LEU A 93 3.60 13.24 -19.30
C LEU A 93 4.76 13.94 -20.02
N ALA A 94 4.94 13.67 -21.31
CA ALA A 94 5.90 14.34 -22.19
C ALA A 94 5.72 15.87 -22.21
N SER A 95 4.47 16.34 -22.29
CA SER A 95 4.15 17.78 -22.33
C SER A 95 4.52 18.49 -21.01
N GLU A 96 4.17 17.90 -19.87
CA GLU A 96 4.49 18.49 -18.56
C GLU A 96 5.99 18.51 -18.28
N LEU A 97 6.71 17.45 -18.67
CA LEU A 97 8.17 17.40 -18.60
C LEU A 97 8.82 18.51 -19.43
N THR A 98 8.34 18.75 -20.66
CA THR A 98 8.89 19.78 -21.55
C THR A 98 8.72 21.18 -20.98
N LYS A 99 7.51 21.52 -20.51
CA LYS A 99 7.22 22.85 -19.92
C LYS A 99 8.08 23.13 -18.69
N GLU A 100 8.43 22.10 -17.93
CA GLU A 100 9.25 22.24 -16.74
C GLU A 100 10.71 22.54 -17.06
N VAL A 101 11.29 21.83 -18.04
CA VAL A 101 12.66 22.11 -18.49
C VAL A 101 12.78 23.57 -18.95
N GLU A 102 11.80 24.04 -19.72
CA GLU A 102 11.78 25.41 -20.26
C GLU A 102 11.61 26.48 -19.18
N ARG A 103 10.78 26.26 -18.15
CA ARG A 103 10.60 27.20 -17.03
C ARG A 103 11.86 27.36 -16.17
N ASN A 104 12.73 26.36 -16.15
CA ASN A 104 13.97 26.38 -15.37
C ASN A 104 15.20 26.87 -16.17
N GLY A 105 14.96 27.58 -17.28
CA GLY A 105 16.00 28.30 -18.02
C GLY A 105 16.72 27.48 -19.09
N TYR A 106 16.31 26.23 -19.32
CA TYR A 106 16.88 25.37 -20.35
C TYR A 106 16.00 25.38 -21.60
N LYS A 107 16.59 25.45 -22.79
CA LYS A 107 15.82 25.31 -24.04
C LYS A 107 15.88 23.86 -24.51
N THR A 108 14.72 23.22 -24.61
CA THR A 108 14.57 21.95 -25.31
C THR A 108 14.46 22.20 -26.81
N GLN A 109 15.24 21.50 -27.64
CA GLN A 109 15.11 21.68 -29.10
C GLN A 109 13.84 21.04 -29.65
N GLN A 110 13.33 20.00 -28.97
CA GLN A 110 12.07 19.33 -29.24
C GLN A 110 11.39 18.94 -27.92
N PRO A 111 10.06 18.76 -27.91
CA PRO A 111 9.36 18.25 -26.74
C PRO A 111 9.95 16.91 -26.29
N ILE A 112 10.11 16.75 -24.98
CA ILE A 112 10.55 15.51 -24.35
C ILE A 112 9.62 14.39 -24.80
N GLN A 113 10.19 13.27 -25.24
CA GLN A 113 9.42 12.12 -25.68
C GLN A 113 9.39 11.06 -24.59
N VAL A 114 8.19 10.55 -24.30
CA VAL A 114 7.96 9.39 -23.44
C VAL A 114 7.46 8.27 -24.32
N ILE A 115 8.26 7.21 -24.45
CA ILE A 115 7.97 6.07 -25.32
C ILE A 115 7.65 4.87 -24.43
N LEU A 116 6.42 4.36 -24.56
CA LEU A 116 6.00 3.11 -23.92
C LEU A 116 6.30 1.95 -24.87
N VAL A 117 7.12 1.01 -24.44
CA VAL A 117 7.46 -0.19 -25.22
C VAL A 117 6.58 -1.34 -24.76
N ASP A 118 5.63 -1.73 -25.60
CA ASP A 118 4.71 -2.83 -25.30
C ASP A 118 5.43 -4.20 -25.41
N GLY A 119 5.09 -5.09 -24.49
CA GLY A 119 5.44 -6.52 -24.45
C GLY A 119 4.32 -7.41 -24.98
N LYS A 120 4.42 -8.72 -24.73
CA LYS A 120 3.33 -9.66 -25.07
C LYS A 120 2.14 -9.41 -24.13
N HIS A 121 0.92 -9.64 -24.61
CA HIS A 121 -0.33 -9.51 -23.82
C HIS A 121 -0.62 -8.10 -23.26
N ASN A 122 -0.20 -7.03 -23.95
CA ASN A 122 -0.40 -5.64 -23.53
C ASN A 122 0.36 -5.22 -22.25
N ASP A 123 1.39 -5.94 -21.81
CA ASP A 123 2.22 -5.46 -20.69
C ASP A 123 3.21 -4.38 -21.15
N ILE A 124 3.53 -3.38 -20.32
CA ILE A 124 4.57 -2.38 -20.63
C ILE A 124 5.92 -2.98 -20.24
N ARG A 125 6.72 -3.35 -21.25
CA ARG A 125 8.04 -3.98 -21.07
C ARG A 125 9.14 -2.99 -20.71
N SER A 126 9.06 -1.77 -21.22
CA SER A 126 9.96 -0.71 -20.83
C SER A 126 9.36 0.66 -21.10
N VAL A 127 9.83 1.67 -20.38
CA VAL A 127 9.52 3.07 -20.68
C VAL A 127 10.81 3.82 -20.91
N GLU A 128 10.83 4.58 -21.99
CA GLU A 128 12.02 5.31 -22.41
C GLU A 128 11.71 6.81 -22.45
N ILE A 129 12.59 7.61 -21.88
CA ILE A 129 12.52 9.07 -21.92
C ILE A 129 13.70 9.56 -22.75
N GLU A 130 13.39 10.30 -23.82
CA GLU A 130 14.39 10.93 -24.70
C GLU A 130 14.25 12.46 -24.65
N CYS A 131 15.38 13.13 -24.44
CA CYS A 131 15.46 14.59 -24.40
C CYS A 131 16.72 15.11 -25.08
N GLU A 132 16.58 16.18 -25.87
CA GLU A 132 17.67 16.88 -26.55
C GLU A 132 17.77 18.33 -26.01
N ILE A 133 18.87 18.62 -25.31
CA ILE A 133 19.08 19.88 -24.58
C ILE A 133 20.30 20.62 -25.17
N SER A 134 20.23 21.96 -25.24
CA SER A 134 21.39 22.82 -25.55
C SER A 134 21.84 23.66 -24.34
N GLU A 135 23.15 23.80 -24.11
CA GLU A 135 23.71 24.69 -23.08
C GLU A 135 23.38 26.17 -23.38
N SER A 136 22.80 26.89 -22.42
CA SER A 136 22.54 28.33 -22.52
C SER A 136 23.77 29.16 -22.11
N ALA A 137 24.14 30.13 -22.95
CA ALA A 137 25.20 31.10 -22.71
C ALA A 137 24.80 32.14 -21.63
N HIS A 138 25.75 32.43 -20.73
CA HIS A 138 25.91 33.58 -19.82
C HIS A 138 24.68 34.32 -19.26
N LEU A 139 24.56 34.34 -17.92
CA LEU A 139 23.87 35.36 -17.14
C LEU A 139 24.89 36.05 -16.23
N GLU A 140 25.03 37.36 -16.41
CA GLU A 140 25.93 38.27 -15.70
C GLU A 140 25.49 38.49 -14.25
N ILE A 141 26.47 38.59 -13.34
CA ILE A 141 26.29 38.95 -11.93
C ILE A 141 26.55 40.47 -11.81
N PRO A 142 25.68 41.27 -11.18
CA PRO A 142 26.03 42.65 -10.84
C PRO A 142 26.82 42.70 -9.52
N GLU A 143 27.95 43.41 -9.55
CA GLU A 143 28.73 43.85 -8.38
C GLU A 143 28.11 45.11 -7.71
N GLU A 144 28.65 45.46 -6.54
CA GLU A 144 28.40 46.60 -5.61
C GLU A 144 27.65 46.20 -4.32
N GLU A 145 28.05 46.58 -3.10
CA GLU A 145 29.12 47.44 -2.59
C GLU A 145 29.33 47.14 -1.08
N GLN A 146 30.55 47.34 -0.58
CA GLN A 146 30.89 47.34 0.84
C GLN A 146 30.52 48.69 1.47
N GLU A 147 29.66 48.71 2.48
CA GLU A 147 29.75 49.69 3.57
C GLU A 147 29.46 48.99 4.90
N GLY A 148 30.38 49.17 5.85
CA GLY A 148 30.34 48.55 7.17
C GLY A 148 29.62 49.41 8.19
N GLU A 149 29.14 48.75 9.25
CA GLU A 149 28.97 49.38 10.56
C GLU A 149 29.16 48.31 11.65
N GLU A 150 30.23 48.49 12.42
CA GLU A 150 30.42 47.88 13.75
C GLU A 150 29.39 48.47 14.72
N VAL A 151 28.70 47.64 15.51
CA VAL A 151 28.37 48.01 16.92
C VAL A 151 28.40 46.76 17.82
N SER A 152 28.98 47.00 18.98
CA SER A 152 29.46 46.17 20.09
C SER A 152 28.51 45.16 20.75
N LEU A 153 29.15 44.09 21.24
CA LEU A 153 28.78 43.28 22.40
C LEU A 153 28.64 44.12 23.69
N GLN A 154 27.58 43.89 24.46
CA GLN A 154 27.59 44.07 25.92
C GLN A 154 26.79 42.97 26.62
N GLU A 155 27.36 42.57 27.75
CA GLU A 155 27.01 41.51 28.70
C GLU A 155 25.71 41.79 29.46
N ALA A 156 25.07 40.72 29.96
CA ALA A 156 24.40 40.75 31.27
C ALA A 156 24.18 39.31 31.78
N GLU A 157 24.93 38.99 32.83
CA GLU A 157 24.79 37.82 33.69
C GLU A 157 23.52 37.87 34.57
N GLU A 158 23.23 36.71 35.16
CA GLU A 158 22.72 36.55 36.53
C GLU A 158 21.22 36.78 36.84
N LYS A 159 20.49 35.67 37.10
CA LYS A 159 20.16 35.20 38.46
C LYS A 159 19.06 34.14 38.48
N THR A 160 19.39 32.98 39.06
CA THR A 160 18.45 32.09 39.75
C THR A 160 18.03 32.69 41.09
N PRO A 161 16.92 32.21 41.68
CA PRO A 161 17.11 31.46 42.91
C PRO A 161 16.31 30.15 42.96
N ALA A 162 16.90 29.22 43.70
CA ALA A 162 16.36 27.93 44.09
C ALA A 162 15.31 28.07 45.21
N GLU A 163 14.33 27.17 45.22
CA GLU A 163 13.61 26.78 46.43
C GLU A 163 13.66 25.26 46.54
N GLU A 164 14.29 24.80 47.62
CA GLU A 164 14.27 23.44 48.15
C GLU A 164 12.89 23.14 48.75
N LEU A 165 12.37 21.92 48.58
CA LEU A 165 11.58 21.24 49.61
C LEU A 165 11.60 19.71 49.38
N SER A 166 11.67 19.03 50.51
CA SER A 166 12.13 17.66 50.79
C SER A 166 11.04 16.57 50.60
N PRO A 167 11.40 15.28 50.75
CA PRO A 167 10.71 14.14 50.13
C PRO A 167 9.79 13.36 51.09
N GLU A 168 8.72 12.76 50.56
CA GLU A 168 7.91 11.77 51.30
C GLU A 168 7.49 10.57 50.42
N SER A 169 8.11 9.43 50.74
CA SER A 169 7.61 8.03 50.85
C SER A 169 6.87 7.31 49.69
N GLU A 170 7.57 6.32 49.11
CA GLU A 170 7.32 4.85 49.15
C GLU A 170 5.89 4.28 48.92
N GLU A 171 5.69 3.52 47.81
CA GLU A 171 5.52 2.03 47.76
C GLU A 171 4.81 1.48 46.46
N ALA A 172 5.58 0.70 45.68
CA ALA A 172 5.33 -0.63 45.07
C ALA A 172 4.16 -1.04 44.08
N ILE A 173 4.53 -1.23 42.78
CA ILE A 173 4.34 -2.33 41.75
C ILE A 173 2.90 -2.88 41.39
N PRO A 174 2.57 -3.53 40.21
CA PRO A 174 3.18 -3.69 38.85
C PRO A 174 2.26 -3.46 37.61
N SER A 175 2.86 -3.63 36.42
CA SER A 175 2.31 -4.00 35.09
C SER A 175 1.46 -2.94 34.36
N GLU A 176 1.58 -2.70 33.05
CA GLU A 176 1.87 -3.58 31.92
C GLU A 176 2.30 -2.73 30.71
N GLU A 177 3.28 -3.24 29.97
CA GLU A 177 3.60 -3.08 28.54
C GLU A 177 3.20 -1.77 27.79
N GLY A 178 4.22 -0.99 27.41
CA GLY A 178 4.17 0.02 26.36
C GLY A 178 5.39 -0.08 25.44
N ILE A 179 5.16 -0.42 24.17
CA ILE A 179 6.16 -0.75 23.15
C ILE A 179 7.01 0.50 22.77
N VAL A 180 8.29 0.50 23.13
CA VAL A 180 9.30 1.49 22.72
C VAL A 180 9.93 1.05 21.38
N ALA A 181 10.11 2.00 20.45
CA ALA A 181 10.87 1.74 19.22
C ALA A 181 12.34 1.47 19.59
N GLU A 182 12.78 0.26 19.26
CA GLU A 182 13.95 -0.40 19.82
C GLU A 182 15.26 0.22 19.28
N SER A 183 16.02 0.90 20.15
CA SER A 183 17.31 1.51 19.80
C SER A 183 18.37 0.43 19.54
N VAL A 184 19.06 0.50 18.41
CA VAL A 184 20.15 -0.43 18.07
C VAL A 184 21.34 -0.22 19.00
N ILE A 185 21.58 -1.16 19.90
CA ILE A 185 22.66 -1.14 20.89
C ILE A 185 23.97 -1.73 20.37
N ALA A 186 23.88 -2.67 19.42
CA ALA A 186 25.04 -3.28 18.77
C ALA A 186 24.66 -3.86 17.41
N ARG A 187 25.66 -4.19 16.59
CA ARG A 187 25.47 -4.86 15.30
C ARG A 187 26.32 -6.11 15.20
N LEU A 188 25.79 -7.08 14.48
CA LEU A 188 26.46 -8.31 14.11
C LEU A 188 26.59 -8.34 12.59
N ARG A 189 27.82 -8.28 12.07
CA ARG A 189 28.09 -8.29 10.62
C ARG A 189 28.61 -9.65 10.19
N THR A 190 27.95 -10.26 9.21
CA THR A 190 28.49 -11.42 8.47
C THR A 190 29.06 -10.95 7.13
N GLU A 191 29.55 -11.88 6.30
CA GLU A 191 30.10 -11.58 4.97
C GLU A 191 29.06 -11.00 4.00
N GLY A 192 27.75 -11.13 4.28
CA GLY A 192 26.68 -10.63 3.40
C GLY A 192 25.51 -9.94 4.10
N ASP A 193 25.40 -10.02 5.42
CA ASP A 193 24.26 -9.50 6.17
C ASP A 193 24.72 -8.65 7.37
N VAL A 194 23.87 -7.72 7.78
CA VAL A 194 24.01 -6.95 9.02
C VAL A 194 22.78 -7.20 9.86
N TYR A 195 22.97 -7.65 11.09
CA TYR A 195 21.90 -7.89 12.04
C TYR A 195 22.01 -6.85 13.16
N GLU A 196 20.92 -6.16 13.43
CA GLU A 196 20.84 -5.15 14.49
C GLU A 196 20.37 -5.79 15.79
N ILE A 197 21.07 -5.48 16.88
CA ILE A 197 20.74 -5.90 18.23
C ILE A 197 20.09 -4.71 18.89
N THR A 198 18.84 -4.89 19.27
CA THR A 198 17.98 -3.86 19.83
C THR A 198 17.45 -4.21 21.22
N GLN A 199 17.58 -5.49 21.61
CA GLN A 199 17.08 -6.02 22.88
C GLN A 199 18.23 -6.46 23.79
N PRO A 200 18.06 -6.34 25.12
CA PRO A 200 19.04 -6.82 26.09
C PRO A 200 19.37 -8.30 25.96
N MET A 201 18.43 -9.14 25.52
CA MET A 201 18.69 -10.56 25.25
C MET A 201 18.26 -10.91 23.82
N THR A 202 19.20 -11.40 23.03
CA THR A 202 19.02 -11.65 21.59
C THR A 202 19.48 -13.05 21.23
N LYS A 203 18.57 -13.92 20.79
CA LYS A 203 18.90 -15.29 20.36
C LYS A 203 19.31 -15.34 18.89
N ILE A 204 20.27 -16.21 18.61
CA ILE A 204 20.82 -16.48 17.29
C ILE A 204 20.52 -17.95 16.93
N GLY A 205 19.94 -18.18 15.77
CA GLY A 205 19.74 -19.55 15.28
C GLY A 205 19.02 -19.63 13.94
N ARG A 206 18.71 -20.86 13.52
CA ARG A 206 18.06 -21.14 12.23
C ARG A 206 16.54 -21.06 12.28
N LEU A 207 15.91 -21.15 13.46
CA LEU A 207 14.47 -20.97 13.60
C LEU A 207 14.09 -19.52 13.36
N LYS A 208 12.91 -19.32 12.74
CA LYS A 208 12.33 -17.98 12.51
C LYS A 208 11.91 -17.26 13.80
N THR A 209 11.82 -17.99 14.92
CA THR A 209 11.45 -17.46 16.23
C THR A 209 12.62 -16.79 16.95
N ASN A 210 13.85 -16.91 16.44
CA ASN A 210 15.00 -16.18 16.97
C ASN A 210 15.01 -14.76 16.41
N GLN A 211 15.56 -13.82 17.19
CA GLN A 211 15.73 -12.43 16.78
C GLN A 211 16.75 -12.31 15.63
N ILE A 212 17.83 -13.10 15.67
CA ILE A 212 18.83 -13.19 14.59
C ILE A 212 18.70 -14.54 13.89
N VAL A 213 18.20 -14.51 12.65
CA VAL A 213 17.90 -15.72 11.87
C VAL A 213 18.97 -15.97 10.79
N ILE A 214 19.84 -16.95 11.03
CA ILE A 214 20.89 -17.35 10.07
C ILE A 214 20.52 -18.70 9.46
N ARG A 215 20.03 -18.69 8.21
CA ARG A 215 19.55 -19.89 7.50
C ARG A 215 20.67 -20.69 6.84
N LYS A 216 21.65 -21.14 7.62
CA LYS A 216 22.75 -22.00 7.14
C LYS A 216 22.64 -23.40 7.78
N PRO A 217 22.89 -24.49 7.04
CA PRO A 217 22.75 -25.86 7.58
C PRO A 217 23.61 -26.15 8.82
N THR A 218 24.74 -25.45 8.97
CA THR A 218 25.66 -25.58 10.11
C THR A 218 25.14 -24.88 11.37
N VAL A 219 24.12 -24.04 11.27
CA VAL A 219 23.55 -23.33 12.42
C VAL A 219 22.40 -24.14 13.02
N SER A 220 22.52 -24.46 14.32
CA SER A 220 21.45 -25.05 15.13
C SER A 220 20.16 -24.23 15.10
N ARG A 221 19.05 -24.88 15.47
CA ARG A 221 17.72 -24.25 15.56
C ARG A 221 17.70 -23.07 16.52
N GLU A 222 18.22 -23.27 17.71
CA GLU A 222 18.68 -22.24 18.66
C GLU A 222 20.17 -22.53 18.86
N HIS A 223 21.04 -21.55 18.58
CA HIS A 223 22.49 -21.78 18.52
C HIS A 223 23.20 -21.10 19.68
N ALA A 224 23.00 -19.80 19.83
CA ALA A 224 23.64 -18.98 20.83
C ALA A 224 22.73 -17.82 21.24
N GLU A 225 23.06 -17.16 22.35
CA GLU A 225 22.37 -15.95 22.81
C GLU A 225 23.38 -14.87 23.20
N ILE A 226 23.02 -13.61 22.91
CA ILE A 226 23.75 -12.42 23.35
C ILE A 226 22.94 -11.77 24.46
N ILE A 227 23.62 -11.44 25.57
CA ILE A 227 23.06 -10.77 26.74
C ILE A 227 23.78 -9.43 26.93
N HIS A 228 23.04 -8.35 27.11
CA HIS A 228 23.53 -6.99 27.37
C HIS A 228 23.04 -6.51 28.74
N GLU A 229 23.97 -6.38 29.69
CA GLU A 229 23.69 -5.93 31.05
C GLU A 229 24.77 -4.96 31.50
N ALA A 230 24.37 -3.82 32.08
CA ALA A 230 25.27 -2.81 32.64
C ALA A 230 26.44 -2.37 31.70
N GLY A 231 26.14 -2.21 30.39
CA GLY A 231 27.12 -1.80 29.37
C GLY A 231 28.08 -2.91 28.92
N LYS A 232 27.84 -4.16 29.34
CA LYS A 232 28.63 -5.33 28.95
C LYS A 232 27.81 -6.29 28.10
N PHE A 233 28.46 -6.89 27.12
CA PHE A 233 27.86 -7.90 26.26
C PHE A 233 28.47 -9.28 26.55
N THR A 234 27.64 -10.32 26.61
CA THR A 234 28.07 -11.71 26.81
C THR A 234 27.43 -12.60 25.74
N LEU A 235 28.25 -13.45 25.11
CA LEU A 235 27.79 -14.46 24.14
C LEU A 235 27.85 -15.84 24.77
N LYS A 236 26.75 -16.59 24.69
CA LYS A 236 26.62 -17.92 25.27
C LYS A 236 26.11 -18.93 24.25
N ASP A 237 26.75 -20.10 24.18
CA ASP A 237 26.33 -21.23 23.35
C ASP A 237 25.18 -21.99 24.03
N LEU A 238 24.12 -22.28 23.28
CA LEU A 238 22.92 -22.96 23.79
C LEU A 238 22.97 -24.49 23.61
N GLY A 239 24.16 -25.08 23.62
CA GLY A 239 24.36 -26.51 23.35
C GLY A 239 24.26 -26.83 21.86
N SER A 240 24.79 -25.95 21.02
CA SER A 240 24.70 -26.08 19.57
C SER A 240 25.46 -27.32 19.06
N ILE A 241 24.98 -27.93 17.97
CA ILE A 241 25.56 -29.17 17.41
C ILE A 241 26.98 -28.92 16.91
N ASN A 242 27.21 -27.77 16.27
CA ASN A 242 28.49 -27.43 15.66
C ASN A 242 29.38 -26.55 16.53
N GLY A 243 28.86 -26.00 17.64
CA GLY A 243 29.58 -25.14 18.58
C GLY A 243 29.69 -23.69 18.15
N THR A 244 29.79 -22.80 19.14
CA THR A 244 30.17 -21.39 18.98
C THR A 244 31.67 -21.23 19.28
N PHE A 245 32.36 -20.43 18.49
CA PHE A 245 33.81 -20.24 18.58
C PHE A 245 34.18 -18.76 18.60
N ARG A 246 35.20 -18.40 19.39
CA ARG A 246 35.88 -17.10 19.35
C ARG A 246 37.32 -17.33 18.91
N ASN A 247 37.75 -16.69 17.82
CA ASN A 247 39.11 -16.86 17.27
C ASN A 247 39.54 -18.33 17.06
N GLY A 248 38.59 -19.24 16.77
CA GLY A 248 38.84 -20.66 16.52
C GLY A 248 38.77 -21.58 17.75
N GLU A 249 38.64 -21.03 18.96
CA GLU A 249 38.43 -21.80 20.19
C GLU A 249 36.96 -21.90 20.54
N ARG A 250 36.49 -23.09 20.94
CA ARG A 250 35.08 -23.32 21.29
C ARG A 250 34.79 -22.66 22.62
N ILE A 251 33.70 -21.89 22.68
CA ILE A 251 33.23 -21.24 23.89
C ILE A 251 31.91 -21.86 24.33
N ASP A 252 31.69 -21.90 25.64
CA ASP A 252 30.36 -22.10 26.20
C ASP A 252 29.74 -20.75 26.57
N GLU A 253 30.54 -19.81 27.10
CA GLU A 253 30.16 -18.43 27.41
C GLU A 253 31.39 -17.51 27.41
N THR A 254 31.27 -16.27 26.92
CA THR A 254 32.34 -15.27 26.98
C THR A 254 31.79 -13.84 26.94
N GLU A 255 32.49 -12.92 27.62
CA GLU A 255 32.29 -11.49 27.41
C GLU A 255 32.73 -11.09 25.99
N ILE A 256 31.92 -10.26 25.33
CA ILE A 256 32.11 -9.76 23.98
C ILE A 256 32.69 -8.34 24.06
N VAL A 257 33.73 -8.08 23.27
CA VAL A 257 34.32 -6.75 23.10
C VAL A 257 34.06 -6.26 21.68
N ASN A 258 33.95 -4.95 21.52
CA ASN A 258 33.78 -4.32 20.21
C ASN A 258 34.87 -4.79 19.21
N GLY A 259 34.45 -5.25 18.05
CA GLY A 259 35.30 -5.76 16.98
C GLY A 259 35.60 -7.26 17.04
N ASP A 260 35.15 -7.98 18.07
CA ASP A 260 35.36 -9.44 18.17
C ASP A 260 34.80 -10.21 16.98
N LEU A 261 35.50 -11.28 16.58
CA LEU A 261 35.09 -12.21 15.54
C LEU A 261 34.69 -13.55 16.16
N PHE A 262 33.45 -13.97 15.90
CA PHE A 262 32.93 -15.26 16.31
C PHE A 262 32.53 -16.13 15.12
N SER A 263 32.42 -17.43 15.34
CA SER A 263 31.87 -18.36 14.35
C SER A 263 30.89 -19.36 14.98
N LEU A 264 29.87 -19.72 14.22
CA LEU A 264 28.85 -20.72 14.56
C LEU A 264 29.15 -22.10 13.95
N ASP A 265 30.37 -22.29 13.44
CA ASP A 265 30.87 -23.60 13.05
C ASP A 265 32.40 -23.65 13.12
N LYS A 266 32.95 -24.84 13.37
CA LYS A 266 34.40 -25.03 13.49
C LYS A 266 35.19 -24.60 12.24
N ALA A 267 34.57 -24.61 11.05
CA ALA A 267 35.24 -24.26 9.80
C ALA A 267 35.22 -22.75 9.50
N GLY A 268 34.60 -21.92 10.36
CA GLY A 268 34.56 -20.47 10.16
C GLY A 268 33.60 -20.00 9.07
N LYS A 269 32.80 -20.91 8.49
CA LYS A 269 31.97 -20.60 7.30
C LYS A 269 30.80 -19.67 7.62
N VAL A 270 30.33 -19.72 8.86
CA VAL A 270 29.37 -18.79 9.40
C VAL A 270 30.07 -18.02 10.51
N SER A 271 30.62 -16.87 10.16
CA SER A 271 31.30 -15.98 11.10
C SER A 271 30.66 -14.61 11.13
N PHE A 272 30.81 -13.94 12.27
CA PHE A 272 30.31 -12.59 12.45
C PHE A 272 31.23 -11.74 13.30
N ARG A 273 31.30 -10.46 12.93
CA ARG A 273 31.95 -9.41 13.72
C ARG A 273 30.92 -8.69 14.57
N PHE A 274 31.23 -8.55 15.85
CA PHE A 274 30.42 -7.77 16.77
C PHE A 274 30.89 -6.31 16.77
N GLU A 275 29.97 -5.37 16.61
CA GLU A 275 30.25 -3.93 16.59
C GLU A 275 29.36 -3.20 17.59
N VAL A 276 29.96 -2.61 18.62
CA VAL A 276 29.30 -1.69 19.55
C VAL A 276 29.22 -0.32 18.89
N VAL A 277 28.05 0.30 18.94
CA VAL A 277 27.80 1.60 18.30
C VAL A 277 27.73 2.68 19.39
N GLU A 278 28.85 3.28 19.85
CA GLU A 278 28.82 4.20 21.03
C GLU A 278 29.98 5.23 21.14
N PRO A 279 29.85 6.35 21.91
CA PRO A 279 29.72 6.33 23.38
C PRO A 279 28.52 7.08 23.97
N TYR A 280 27.76 6.40 24.83
CA TYR A 280 26.86 7.00 25.81
C TYR A 280 27.58 7.04 27.15
N GLU A 281 27.92 8.24 27.63
CA GLU A 281 28.11 8.43 29.07
C GLU A 281 26.73 8.34 29.72
N VAL A 282 26.45 7.22 30.39
CA VAL A 282 25.36 7.13 31.37
C VAL A 282 25.74 8.08 32.51
N ILE A 283 25.22 9.30 32.47
CA ILE A 283 25.22 10.18 33.63
C ILE A 283 23.96 9.79 34.39
N ASP A 284 24.13 9.08 35.50
CA ASP A 284 23.05 8.70 36.42
C ASP A 284 22.58 9.95 37.18
N SER A 285 21.86 10.83 36.49
CA SER A 285 21.17 11.95 37.10
C SER A 285 19.74 11.52 37.40
N GLN A 286 19.29 11.62 38.64
CA GLN A 286 17.88 11.39 38.97
C GLN A 286 17.04 12.68 38.80
N ASN A 287 17.57 13.67 38.08
CA ASN A 287 16.93 14.97 37.88
C ASN A 287 16.25 15.05 36.49
N PRO A 288 14.90 15.08 36.40
CA PRO A 288 14.20 15.13 35.12
C PRO A 288 14.56 16.36 34.28
N ARG A 289 14.93 17.48 34.91
CA ARG A 289 15.33 18.71 34.21
C ARG A 289 16.66 18.54 33.47
N GLU A 290 17.62 17.82 34.05
CA GLU A 290 18.94 17.60 33.43
C GLU A 290 18.81 16.71 32.20
N HIS A 291 18.01 15.64 32.30
CA HIS A 291 17.64 14.80 31.16
C HIS A 291 16.96 15.62 30.05
N PHE A 292 16.01 16.50 30.39
CA PHE A 292 15.39 17.37 29.39
C PHE A 292 16.39 18.32 28.69
N GLU A 293 17.26 18.99 29.44
CA GLU A 293 18.28 19.89 28.86
C GLU A 293 19.29 19.14 28.00
N ARG A 294 19.65 17.90 28.38
CA ARG A 294 20.50 17.02 27.58
C ARG A 294 19.80 16.58 26.30
N GLY A 295 18.52 16.23 26.37
CA GLY A 295 17.68 15.95 25.21
C GLY A 295 17.66 17.12 24.22
N LEU A 296 17.54 18.36 24.72
CA LEU A 296 17.61 19.57 23.90
C LEU A 296 18.99 19.74 23.24
N ALA A 297 20.08 19.50 23.97
CA ALA A 297 21.44 19.58 23.42
C ALA A 297 21.66 18.55 22.31
N LEU A 298 21.26 17.29 22.55
CA LEU A 298 21.36 16.20 21.57
C LEU A 298 20.50 16.46 20.32
N GLN A 299 19.31 17.05 20.51
CA GLN A 299 18.46 17.43 19.38
C GLN A 299 19.11 18.53 18.51
N ARG A 300 19.80 19.51 19.11
CA ARG A 300 20.58 20.52 18.37
C ARG A 300 21.75 19.89 17.61
N GLU A 301 22.36 18.85 18.17
CA GLU A 301 23.39 18.03 17.51
C GLU A 301 22.82 17.06 16.45
N LYS A 302 21.50 17.06 16.23
CA LYS A 302 20.77 16.13 15.35
C LYS A 302 20.89 14.65 15.75
N ARG A 303 21.26 14.37 17.00
CA ARG A 303 21.31 13.03 17.59
C ARG A 303 19.92 12.66 18.12
N LEU A 304 18.96 12.52 17.21
CA LEU A 304 17.53 12.42 17.55
C LEU A 304 17.19 11.19 18.38
N ASP A 305 17.85 10.05 18.16
CA ASP A 305 17.61 8.84 18.94
C ASP A 305 18.05 9.00 20.40
N SER A 306 19.22 9.61 20.61
CA SER A 306 19.70 9.93 21.96
C SER A 306 18.81 10.98 22.63
N ALA A 307 18.36 11.99 21.89
CA ALA A 307 17.45 13.01 22.41
C ALA A 307 16.11 12.39 22.87
N VAL A 308 15.57 11.43 22.11
CA VAL A 308 14.35 10.70 22.49
C VAL A 308 14.52 9.99 23.83
N GLN A 309 15.65 9.30 24.05
CA GLN A 309 15.89 8.59 25.31
C GLN A 309 15.95 9.56 26.49
N GLU A 310 16.64 10.68 26.34
CA GLU A 310 16.72 11.69 27.40
C GLU A 310 15.36 12.35 27.69
N TYR A 311 14.51 12.55 26.69
CA TYR A 311 13.14 13.02 26.93
C TYR A 311 12.25 11.96 27.60
N LEU A 312 12.35 10.69 27.20
CA LEU A 312 11.63 9.60 27.85
C LEU A 312 12.06 9.45 29.31
N GLU A 313 13.35 9.59 29.60
CA GLU A 313 13.88 9.53 30.94
C GLU A 313 13.43 10.72 31.80
N ALA A 314 13.40 11.94 31.22
CA ALA A 314 12.79 13.10 31.88
C ALA A 314 11.31 12.86 32.23
N ILE A 315 10.54 12.20 31.35
CA ILE A 315 9.15 11.83 31.61
C ILE A 315 9.06 10.76 32.70
N ARG A 316 9.89 9.71 32.63
CA ARG A 316 9.95 8.61 33.60
C ARG A 316 10.23 9.10 35.02
N LEU A 317 11.11 10.09 35.15
CA LEU A 317 11.46 10.75 36.40
C LEU A 317 10.41 11.77 36.89
N GLY A 318 9.26 11.86 36.21
CA GLY A 318 8.14 12.71 36.61
C GLY A 318 8.32 14.19 36.29
N SER A 319 8.91 14.52 35.14
CA SER A 319 9.00 15.90 34.66
C SER A 319 7.62 16.59 34.72
N PRO A 320 7.44 17.68 35.48
CA PRO A 320 6.18 18.43 35.53
C PRO A 320 5.96 19.29 34.28
N SER A 321 6.95 19.37 33.38
CA SER A 321 6.91 20.13 32.13
C SER A 321 6.33 19.29 31.00
N ALA A 322 5.45 19.87 30.19
CA ALA A 322 4.92 19.23 28.98
C ALA A 322 5.92 19.23 27.80
N ARG A 323 7.01 19.99 27.91
CA ARG A 323 7.99 20.19 26.82
C ARG A 323 8.67 18.91 26.32
N PRO A 324 9.04 17.92 27.15
CA PRO A 324 9.57 16.64 26.67
C PRO A 324 8.56 15.92 25.76
N HIS A 325 7.28 15.91 26.14
CA HIS A 325 6.20 15.34 25.32
C HIS A 325 6.08 16.08 23.97
N PHE A 326 6.03 17.41 23.95
CA PHE A 326 5.96 18.16 22.68
C PHE A 326 7.18 17.90 21.78
N ASN A 327 8.38 17.86 22.35
CA ASN A 327 9.60 17.57 21.58
C ASN A 327 9.62 16.14 21.04
N LEU A 328 9.17 15.16 21.82
CA LEU A 328 8.96 13.79 21.34
C LEU A 328 7.92 13.72 20.23
N GLY A 329 6.85 14.51 20.32
CA GLY A 329 5.84 14.64 19.28
C GLY A 329 6.43 15.16 17.96
N ILE A 330 7.25 16.21 18.02
CA ILE A 330 7.96 16.77 16.86
C ILE A 330 8.93 15.75 16.26
N ILE A 331 9.73 15.07 17.08
CA ILE A 331 10.69 14.07 16.61
C ILE A 331 9.97 12.87 16.00
N SER A 332 8.90 12.39 16.62
CA SER A 332 8.10 11.27 16.11
C SER A 332 7.49 11.60 14.75
N PHE A 333 6.94 12.82 14.60
CA PHE A 333 6.45 13.29 13.32
C PHE A 333 7.57 13.39 12.27
N ALA A 334 8.75 13.89 12.64
CA ALA A 334 9.91 13.96 11.74
C ALA A 334 10.40 12.58 11.27
N LYS A 335 10.21 11.54 12.10
CA LYS A 335 10.47 10.13 11.77
C LYS A 335 9.36 9.46 10.98
N GLY A 336 8.26 10.17 10.69
CA GLY A 336 7.10 9.65 9.96
C GLY A 336 6.06 8.94 10.84
N ASP A 337 6.29 8.83 12.15
CA ASP A 337 5.34 8.22 13.09
C ASP A 337 4.32 9.25 13.57
N THR A 338 3.32 9.51 12.72
CA THR A 338 2.26 10.51 12.99
C THR A 338 1.36 10.08 14.15
N ALA A 339 1.16 8.78 14.35
CA ALA A 339 0.34 8.26 15.44
C ALA A 339 0.96 8.55 16.80
N LYS A 340 2.24 8.20 16.99
CA LYS A 340 2.96 8.53 18.23
C LYS A 340 3.13 10.03 18.44
N ALA A 341 3.27 10.80 17.35
CA ALA A 341 3.28 12.25 17.46
C ALA A 341 2.00 12.79 18.10
N ILE A 342 0.83 12.33 17.63
CA ILE A 342 -0.47 12.71 18.19
C ILE A 342 -0.58 12.35 19.67
N GLU A 343 -0.15 11.14 20.06
CA GLU A 343 -0.16 10.70 21.47
C GLU A 343 0.69 11.62 22.34
N HIS A 344 1.94 11.87 21.97
CA HIS A 344 2.80 12.77 22.73
C HIS A 344 2.26 14.20 22.83
N PHE A 345 1.65 14.74 21.77
CA PHE A 345 1.01 16.06 21.86
C PHE A 345 -0.21 16.06 22.80
N LYS A 346 -0.98 14.97 22.85
CA LYS A 346 -2.08 14.83 23.81
C LYS A 346 -1.58 14.77 25.24
N ASP A 347 -0.62 13.91 25.54
CA ASP A 347 -0.05 13.76 26.88
C ASP A 347 0.52 15.09 27.38
N GLY A 348 1.22 15.84 26.51
CA GLY A 348 1.71 17.17 26.84
C GLY A 348 0.58 18.17 27.10
N LEU A 349 -0.52 18.11 26.35
CA LEU A 349 -1.69 18.96 26.56
C LEU A 349 -2.50 18.58 27.81
N GLU A 350 -2.37 17.37 28.34
CA GLU A 350 -2.92 17.04 29.67
C GLU A 350 -2.19 17.80 30.79
N LEU A 351 -0.88 18.02 30.63
CA LEU A 351 -0.05 18.79 31.57
C LEU A 351 -0.16 20.30 31.37
N GLU A 352 -0.21 20.77 30.12
CA GLU A 352 -0.34 22.19 29.75
C GLU A 352 -1.53 22.41 28.78
N PRO A 353 -2.78 22.44 29.29
CA PRO A 353 -3.99 22.51 28.44
C PRO A 353 -4.20 23.82 27.67
N ASP A 354 -3.48 24.89 28.04
CA ASP A 354 -3.60 26.20 27.41
C ASP A 354 -2.41 26.52 26.48
N ASN A 355 -1.67 25.49 26.04
CA ASN A 355 -0.57 25.64 25.10
C ASN A 355 -1.07 25.78 23.65
N ALA A 356 -1.21 27.03 23.19
CA ALA A 356 -1.71 27.33 21.85
C ALA A 356 -0.89 26.67 20.71
N GLN A 357 0.44 26.56 20.88
CA GLN A 357 1.30 25.97 19.84
C GLN A 357 1.10 24.45 19.75
N ALA A 358 0.97 23.77 20.89
CA ALA A 358 0.70 22.33 20.93
C ALA A 358 -0.67 22.00 20.30
N HIS A 359 -1.71 22.79 20.58
CA HIS A 359 -3.00 22.68 19.87
C HIS A 359 -2.86 22.90 18.36
N ALA A 360 -2.03 23.86 17.93
CA ALA A 360 -1.81 24.13 16.50
C ALA A 360 -1.12 22.95 15.79
N ASP A 361 -0.13 22.36 16.43
CA ASP A 361 0.60 21.21 15.93
C ASP A 361 -0.25 19.94 15.95
N LEU A 362 -1.03 19.70 17.00
CA LEU A 362 -1.99 18.59 17.06
C LEU A 362 -3.07 18.72 15.98
N GLY A 363 -3.62 19.93 15.78
CA GLY A 363 -4.57 20.21 14.71
C GLY A 363 -3.98 19.97 13.31
N LYS A 364 -2.70 20.31 13.10
CA LYS A 364 -1.97 19.96 11.87
C LYS A 364 -1.87 18.44 11.70
N LEU A 365 -1.50 17.71 12.74
CA LEU A 365 -1.31 16.26 12.68
C LEU A 365 -2.64 15.55 12.35
N TYR A 366 -3.73 15.96 12.99
CA TYR A 366 -5.05 15.43 12.67
C TYR A 366 -5.47 15.66 11.23
N GLY A 367 -5.21 16.86 10.71
CA GLY A 367 -5.54 17.18 9.32
C GLY A 367 -4.70 16.38 8.32
N LEU A 368 -3.43 16.11 8.63
CA LEU A 368 -2.59 15.21 7.82
C LEU A 368 -3.08 13.76 7.87
N ASN A 369 -3.68 13.34 8.99
CA ASN A 369 -4.29 12.02 9.16
C ASN A 369 -5.73 11.93 8.61
N GLY A 370 -6.23 12.99 7.95
CA GLY A 370 -7.60 13.04 7.42
C GLY A 370 -8.71 13.17 8.47
N ALA A 371 -8.36 13.34 9.75
CA ALA A 371 -9.29 13.53 10.85
C ALA A 371 -9.73 15.00 10.96
N PHE A 372 -10.42 15.50 9.93
CA PHE A 372 -10.69 16.94 9.78
C PHE A 372 -11.52 17.54 10.91
N ASP A 373 -12.49 16.80 11.47
CA ASP A 373 -13.27 17.28 12.63
C ASP A 373 -12.39 17.57 13.84
N LEU A 374 -11.46 16.66 14.16
CA LEU A 374 -10.50 16.83 15.26
C LEU A 374 -9.52 17.96 14.93
N ALA A 375 -9.02 18.02 13.69
CA ALA A 375 -8.13 19.08 13.25
C ALA A 375 -8.74 20.48 13.42
N ILE A 376 -10.01 20.62 13.06
CA ILE A 376 -10.78 21.87 13.19
C ILE A 376 -10.93 22.25 14.66
N ALA A 377 -11.29 21.31 15.53
CA ALA A 377 -11.47 21.58 16.96
C ALA A 377 -10.18 22.10 17.62
N GLU A 378 -9.04 21.47 17.34
CA GLU A 378 -7.74 21.87 17.89
C GLU A 378 -7.28 23.25 17.36
N LEU A 379 -7.55 23.53 16.08
CA LEU A 379 -7.23 24.85 15.49
C LEU A 379 -8.17 25.95 16.00
N GLU A 380 -9.43 25.65 16.27
CA GLU A 380 -10.34 26.58 16.95
C GLU A 380 -9.86 26.87 18.37
N ARG A 381 -9.39 25.86 19.10
CA ARG A 381 -8.76 26.06 20.42
C ARG A 381 -7.50 26.92 20.35
N THR A 382 -6.66 26.68 19.34
CA THR A 382 -5.48 27.52 19.05
C THR A 382 -5.86 28.98 18.89
N LEU A 383 -6.91 29.28 18.12
CA LEU A 383 -7.37 30.66 17.87
C LEU A 383 -8.11 31.29 19.05
N GLN A 384 -8.67 30.49 19.96
CA GLN A 384 -9.17 31.00 21.23
C GLN A 384 -8.02 31.47 22.13
N LEU A 385 -6.92 30.72 22.16
CA LEU A 385 -5.74 31.02 23.00
C LEU A 385 -4.82 32.08 22.36
N ASN A 386 -4.72 32.09 21.03
CA ASN A 386 -3.95 33.05 20.25
C ASN A 386 -4.70 33.44 18.96
N PRO A 387 -5.57 34.47 19.01
CA PRO A 387 -6.38 34.91 17.87
C PRO A 387 -5.58 35.35 16.63
N GLU A 388 -4.37 35.87 16.84
CA GLU A 388 -3.50 36.40 15.78
C GLU A 388 -2.69 35.31 15.06
N ASN A 389 -2.93 34.02 15.36
CA ASN A 389 -2.22 32.92 14.72
C ASN A 389 -2.70 32.70 13.27
N GLU A 390 -2.13 33.43 12.33
CA GLU A 390 -2.44 33.36 10.89
C GLU A 390 -2.26 31.94 10.30
N SER A 391 -1.29 31.16 10.81
CA SER A 391 -1.08 29.78 10.38
C SER A 391 -2.27 28.90 10.74
N ALA A 392 -2.79 29.06 11.96
CA ALA A 392 -3.96 28.32 12.42
C ALA A 392 -5.24 28.76 11.67
N GLN A 393 -5.43 30.06 11.40
CA GLN A 393 -6.55 30.55 10.60
C GLN A 393 -6.55 29.94 9.19
N ARG A 394 -5.40 29.94 8.50
CA ARG A 394 -5.27 29.34 7.16
C ARG A 394 -5.53 27.84 7.15
N ARG A 395 -5.01 27.10 8.14
CA ARG A 395 -5.23 25.65 8.26
C ARG A 395 -6.69 25.33 8.56
N LEU A 396 -7.34 26.13 9.41
CA LEU A 396 -8.74 25.94 9.78
C LEU A 396 -9.66 26.09 8.57
N ALA A 397 -9.45 27.14 7.77
CA ALA A 397 -10.21 27.35 6.53
C ALA A 397 -10.05 26.15 5.57
N ARG A 398 -8.80 25.73 5.34
CA ARG A 398 -8.49 24.58 4.48
C ARG A 398 -9.15 23.29 4.97
N PHE A 399 -9.05 22.96 6.25
CA PHE A 399 -9.62 21.72 6.77
C PHE A 399 -11.15 21.74 6.81
N LYS A 400 -11.80 22.91 6.98
CA LYS A 400 -13.25 23.06 6.82
C LYS A 400 -13.71 22.76 5.40
N GLU A 401 -12.98 23.23 4.40
CA GLU A 401 -13.24 22.95 2.99
C GLU A 401 -13.04 21.46 2.67
N GLN A 402 -11.90 20.88 3.07
CA GLN A 402 -11.61 19.46 2.84
C GLN A 402 -12.64 18.54 3.49
N ARG A 403 -13.08 18.85 4.71
CA ARG A 403 -14.16 18.13 5.39
C ARG A 403 -15.45 18.12 4.58
N GLN A 404 -15.82 19.25 3.97
CA GLN A 404 -17.05 19.37 3.18
C GLN A 404 -17.00 18.50 1.93
N ILE A 405 -15.86 18.50 1.22
CA ILE A 405 -15.64 17.67 0.02
C ILE A 405 -15.70 16.18 0.38
N HIS A 406 -15.04 15.77 1.47
CA HIS A 406 -15.07 14.38 1.93
C HIS A 406 -16.49 13.93 2.29
N LYS A 407 -17.27 14.81 2.92
CA LYS A 407 -18.66 14.51 3.27
C LYS A 407 -19.53 14.33 2.03
N SER A 408 -19.44 15.21 1.04
CA SER A 408 -20.23 15.09 -0.19
C SER A 408 -19.85 13.86 -1.01
N ALA A 409 -18.56 13.53 -1.10
CA ALA A 409 -18.10 12.32 -1.79
C ALA A 409 -18.63 11.04 -1.13
N LEU A 410 -18.71 11.01 0.21
CA LEU A 410 -19.28 9.89 0.95
C LEU A 410 -20.79 9.76 0.70
N GLU A 411 -21.52 10.87 0.69
CA GLU A 411 -22.97 10.90 0.41
C GLU A 411 -23.26 10.42 -1.02
N GLU A 412 -22.49 10.86 -2.02
CA GLU A 412 -22.64 10.42 -3.42
C GLU A 412 -22.32 8.92 -3.58
N ALA A 413 -21.26 8.44 -2.93
CA ALA A 413 -20.91 7.02 -2.96
C ALA A 413 -22.01 6.14 -2.33
N GLN A 414 -22.63 6.62 -1.25
CA GLN A 414 -23.76 5.94 -0.60
C GLN A 414 -25.00 5.93 -1.50
N GLU A 415 -25.31 7.04 -2.18
CA GLU A 415 -26.43 7.12 -3.11
C GLU A 415 -26.26 6.18 -4.32
N ARG A 416 -25.06 6.15 -4.93
CA ARG A 416 -24.76 5.21 -6.03
C ARG A 416 -24.89 3.75 -5.62
N ALA A 417 -24.42 3.40 -4.42
CA ALA A 417 -24.53 2.04 -3.90
C ALA A 417 -25.99 1.59 -3.71
N VAL A 418 -26.92 2.53 -3.52
CA VAL A 418 -28.36 2.25 -3.40
C VAL A 418 -29.04 2.14 -4.77
N LEU A 419 -28.56 2.83 -5.81
CA LEU A 419 -29.15 2.82 -7.15
C LEU A 419 -28.77 1.58 -7.99
N GLU A 420 -27.54 1.09 -7.88
CA GLU A 420 -27.03 -0.09 -8.63
C GLU A 420 -27.87 -1.39 -8.45
N PRO A 421 -28.39 -1.73 -7.24
CA PRO A 421 -29.27 -2.89 -7.06
C PRO A 421 -30.57 -2.84 -7.87
N ASP A 422 -31.13 -1.66 -8.14
CA ASP A 422 -32.43 -1.50 -8.79
C ASP A 422 -32.34 -1.67 -10.32
N GLU A 423 -31.25 -1.21 -10.94
CA GLU A 423 -31.01 -1.40 -12.38
C GLU A 423 -30.73 -2.87 -12.71
N LEU A 424 -29.84 -3.53 -11.97
CA LEU A 424 -29.56 -4.95 -12.14
C LEU A 424 -30.82 -5.81 -11.96
N LYS A 425 -31.68 -5.45 -10.99
CA LYS A 425 -32.96 -6.13 -10.78
C LYS A 425 -33.92 -5.96 -11.95
N ARG A 426 -33.98 -4.77 -12.57
CA ARG A 426 -34.80 -4.56 -13.78
C ARG A 426 -34.32 -5.42 -14.93
N ASP A 427 -33.02 -5.49 -15.18
CA ASP A 427 -32.45 -6.31 -16.25
C ASP A 427 -32.73 -7.80 -16.06
N LEU A 428 -32.63 -8.30 -14.81
CA LEU A 428 -33.02 -9.66 -14.47
C LEU A 428 -34.51 -9.94 -14.70
N MET A 429 -35.39 -8.98 -14.39
CA MET A 429 -36.82 -9.08 -14.69
C MET A 429 -37.11 -9.12 -16.21
N TYR A 430 -36.37 -8.35 -17.01
CA TYR A 430 -36.47 -8.43 -18.47
C TYR A 430 -35.99 -9.78 -18.99
N ALA A 431 -34.85 -10.29 -18.51
CA ALA A 431 -34.34 -11.60 -18.86
C ALA A 431 -35.33 -12.73 -18.51
N ALA A 432 -35.96 -12.65 -17.32
CA ALA A 432 -37.01 -13.56 -16.90
C ALA A 432 -38.22 -13.55 -17.85
N THR A 433 -38.61 -12.37 -18.32
CA THR A 433 -39.71 -12.22 -19.27
C THR A 433 -39.38 -12.87 -20.60
N VAL A 434 -38.18 -12.63 -21.15
CA VAL A 434 -37.72 -13.29 -22.40
C VAL A 434 -37.70 -14.81 -22.22
N GLN A 435 -37.19 -15.29 -21.09
CA GLN A 435 -37.07 -16.72 -20.82
C GLN A 435 -38.42 -17.44 -20.74
N ARG A 436 -39.44 -16.82 -20.12
CA ARG A 436 -40.80 -17.39 -20.08
C ARG A 436 -41.37 -17.63 -21.48
N HIS A 437 -41.05 -16.77 -22.44
CA HIS A 437 -41.46 -16.94 -23.84
C HIS A 437 -40.68 -18.05 -24.57
N LEU A 438 -39.58 -18.57 -24.01
CA LEU A 438 -38.87 -19.71 -24.57
C LEU A 438 -39.55 -21.04 -24.25
N LEU A 439 -40.28 -21.14 -23.13
CA LEU A 439 -41.03 -22.35 -22.77
C LEU A 439 -42.17 -22.59 -23.79
N PRO A 440 -42.50 -23.86 -24.11
CA PRO A 440 -43.49 -24.15 -25.13
C PRO A 440 -44.91 -23.87 -24.64
N GLU A 441 -45.79 -23.60 -25.60
CA GLU A 441 -47.21 -23.82 -25.41
C GLU A 441 -47.51 -25.33 -25.36
N LEU A 442 -48.47 -25.73 -24.52
CA LEU A 442 -48.83 -27.14 -24.38
C LEU A 442 -49.61 -27.63 -25.61
N PRO A 443 -49.17 -28.70 -26.28
CA PRO A 443 -49.89 -29.23 -27.43
C PRO A 443 -51.19 -29.93 -26.99
N GLN A 444 -52.21 -29.87 -27.83
CA GLN A 444 -53.39 -30.72 -27.69
C GLN A 444 -53.15 -32.02 -28.46
N LEU A 445 -52.94 -33.13 -27.75
CA LEU A 445 -52.68 -34.43 -28.36
C LEU A 445 -53.89 -35.36 -28.16
N PRO A 446 -54.39 -36.02 -29.23
CA PRO A 446 -55.53 -36.94 -29.10
C PRO A 446 -55.27 -38.04 -28.06
N GLY A 447 -56.19 -38.20 -27.12
CA GLY A 447 -56.12 -39.24 -26.09
C GLY A 447 -55.17 -38.94 -24.92
N LEU A 448 -54.63 -37.72 -24.82
CA LEU A 448 -53.73 -37.32 -23.73
C LEU A 448 -54.13 -35.97 -23.13
N ASP A 449 -54.21 -35.93 -21.81
CA ASP A 449 -54.29 -34.70 -21.03
C ASP A 449 -52.87 -34.29 -20.61
N ILE A 450 -52.43 -33.10 -21.04
CA ILE A 450 -51.07 -32.61 -20.79
C ILE A 450 -51.12 -31.36 -19.90
N ALA A 451 -50.32 -31.36 -18.84
CA ALA A 451 -50.09 -30.22 -17.98
C ALA A 451 -48.59 -30.05 -17.72
N ALA A 452 -48.12 -28.81 -17.64
CA ALA A 452 -46.77 -28.49 -17.21
C ALA A 452 -46.76 -27.22 -16.35
N HIS A 453 -45.79 -27.13 -15.46
CA HIS A 453 -45.59 -25.97 -14.62
C HIS A 453 -44.08 -25.77 -14.39
N ASN A 454 -43.62 -24.53 -14.46
CA ASN A 454 -42.24 -24.15 -14.19
C ASN A 454 -42.24 -22.91 -13.28
N LEU A 455 -41.66 -23.06 -12.10
CA LEU A 455 -41.61 -22.01 -11.08
C LEU A 455 -40.14 -21.71 -10.74
N PRO A 456 -39.59 -20.57 -11.17
CA PRO A 456 -38.19 -20.22 -10.87
C PRO A 456 -37.99 -19.96 -9.38
N ALA A 457 -36.82 -20.36 -8.85
CA ALA A 457 -36.41 -20.06 -7.47
C ALA A 457 -35.90 -18.60 -7.29
N LEU A 458 -35.52 -17.95 -8.38
CA LEU A 458 -35.09 -16.54 -8.47
C LEU A 458 -35.91 -15.84 -9.57
N GLU A 459 -35.41 -14.75 -10.15
CA GLU A 459 -36.04 -14.08 -11.28
C GLU A 459 -36.07 -14.98 -12.53
N VAL A 460 -35.00 -15.73 -12.79
CA VAL A 460 -34.84 -16.65 -13.95
C VAL A 460 -34.72 -18.11 -13.51
N THR A 461 -35.10 -19.05 -14.38
CA THR A 461 -35.06 -20.50 -14.13
C THR A 461 -33.87 -21.19 -14.81
N GLY A 462 -33.35 -22.28 -14.24
CA GLY A 462 -32.50 -23.23 -14.96
C GLY A 462 -33.32 -24.39 -15.56
N ASP A 463 -34.47 -24.67 -14.95
CA ASP A 463 -35.31 -25.82 -15.27
C ASP A 463 -35.99 -25.65 -16.62
N TYR A 464 -36.08 -26.76 -17.34
CA TYR A 464 -36.54 -26.77 -18.72
C TYR A 464 -37.56 -27.86 -18.96
N TYR A 465 -38.58 -27.56 -19.77
CA TYR A 465 -39.38 -28.59 -20.40
C TYR A 465 -39.70 -28.18 -21.83
N ASP A 466 -39.92 -29.17 -22.71
CA ASP A 466 -40.30 -28.91 -24.09
C ASP A 466 -41.24 -29.98 -24.68
N PHE A 467 -42.05 -29.54 -25.64
CA PHE A 467 -42.84 -30.38 -26.55
C PHE A 467 -42.49 -29.98 -27.99
N ILE A 468 -41.74 -30.82 -28.67
CA ILE A 468 -41.14 -30.53 -29.98
C ILE A 468 -41.79 -31.41 -31.04
N PRO A 469 -42.58 -30.86 -31.99
CA PRO A 469 -43.12 -31.66 -33.08
C PRO A 469 -42.00 -32.19 -33.97
N ILE A 470 -41.98 -33.50 -34.20
CA ILE A 470 -41.06 -34.19 -35.13
C ILE A 470 -41.75 -34.37 -36.47
N ASP A 471 -42.97 -34.90 -36.44
CA ASP A 471 -43.88 -35.04 -37.57
C ASP A 471 -45.35 -34.95 -37.08
N GLU A 472 -46.33 -35.28 -37.92
CA GLU A 472 -47.76 -35.19 -37.59
C GLU A 472 -48.19 -36.12 -36.44
N GLN A 473 -47.45 -37.19 -36.16
CA GLN A 473 -47.81 -38.21 -35.17
C GLN A 473 -46.76 -38.35 -34.06
N LYS A 474 -45.60 -37.71 -34.17
CA LYS A 474 -44.50 -37.84 -33.21
C LYS A 474 -44.09 -36.52 -32.60
N PHE A 475 -43.95 -36.56 -31.27
CA PHE A 475 -43.55 -35.42 -30.46
C PHE A 475 -42.36 -35.78 -29.57
N GLY A 476 -41.30 -34.99 -29.65
CA GLY A 476 -40.21 -35.02 -28.68
C GLY A 476 -40.65 -34.35 -27.38
N ILE A 477 -40.44 -35.01 -26.25
CA ILE A 477 -40.75 -34.50 -24.91
C ILE A 477 -39.43 -34.42 -24.14
N ALA A 478 -39.16 -33.25 -23.56
CA ALA A 478 -37.95 -32.98 -22.79
C ALA A 478 -38.29 -32.43 -21.41
N ILE A 479 -37.58 -32.89 -20.38
CA ILE A 479 -37.62 -32.31 -19.03
C ILE A 479 -36.20 -32.31 -18.49
N ALA A 480 -35.68 -31.13 -18.13
CA ALA A 480 -34.31 -30.95 -17.68
C ALA A 480 -34.21 -30.11 -16.40
N ASP A 481 -33.22 -30.46 -15.58
CA ASP A 481 -32.73 -29.69 -14.44
C ASP A 481 -31.27 -29.32 -14.71
N ILE A 482 -30.94 -28.04 -14.57
CA ILE A 482 -29.64 -27.48 -14.91
C ILE A 482 -28.92 -27.05 -13.64
N SER A 483 -27.70 -27.54 -13.47
CA SER A 483 -26.90 -27.27 -12.28
C SER A 483 -26.64 -25.76 -12.03
N GLY A 484 -27.05 -25.31 -10.84
CA GLY A 484 -26.89 -23.93 -10.38
C GLY A 484 -28.20 -23.15 -10.37
N LYS A 485 -28.11 -21.82 -10.30
CA LYS A 485 -29.25 -20.89 -10.26
C LYS A 485 -28.91 -19.58 -10.97
N GLY A 486 -29.93 -18.77 -11.26
CA GLY A 486 -29.74 -17.43 -11.83
C GLY A 486 -29.32 -17.45 -13.31
N MET A 487 -28.68 -16.36 -13.76
CA MET A 487 -28.44 -16.10 -15.18
C MET A 487 -27.59 -17.16 -15.89
N ALA A 488 -26.59 -17.73 -15.22
CA ALA A 488 -25.75 -18.76 -15.81
C ALA A 488 -26.55 -20.03 -16.18
N ALA A 489 -27.43 -20.48 -15.28
CA ALA A 489 -28.31 -21.63 -15.54
C ALA A 489 -29.35 -21.31 -16.63
N ALA A 490 -29.89 -20.08 -16.62
CA ALA A 490 -30.86 -19.61 -17.61
C ALA A 490 -30.30 -19.53 -19.05
N LEU A 491 -29.04 -19.10 -19.19
CA LEU A 491 -28.35 -19.08 -20.48
C LEU A 491 -28.10 -20.50 -20.99
N LEU A 492 -27.66 -21.40 -20.10
CA LEU A 492 -27.45 -22.79 -20.45
C LEU A 492 -28.76 -23.50 -20.84
N MET A 493 -29.88 -23.17 -20.19
CA MET A 493 -31.22 -23.63 -20.59
C MET A 493 -31.56 -23.19 -22.01
N SER A 494 -31.33 -21.92 -22.32
CA SER A 494 -31.60 -21.36 -23.64
C SER A 494 -30.76 -22.04 -24.73
N GLY A 495 -29.49 -22.34 -24.43
CA GLY A 495 -28.60 -23.11 -25.30
C GLY A 495 -29.06 -24.56 -25.50
N LEU A 496 -29.39 -25.27 -24.42
CA LEU A 496 -29.94 -26.63 -24.47
C LEU A 496 -31.17 -26.71 -25.37
N ARG A 497 -32.12 -25.79 -25.20
CA ARG A 497 -33.32 -25.70 -26.04
C ARG A 497 -32.97 -25.57 -27.52
N ALA A 498 -32.05 -24.67 -27.84
CA ALA A 498 -31.62 -24.44 -29.22
C ALA A 498 -30.99 -25.71 -29.83
N HIS A 499 -30.07 -26.35 -29.10
CA HIS A 499 -29.42 -27.59 -29.52
C HIS A 499 -30.44 -28.72 -29.73
N LEU A 500 -31.32 -28.93 -28.76
CA LEU A 500 -32.31 -30.01 -28.81
C LEU A 500 -33.27 -29.80 -30.01
N ARG A 501 -33.86 -28.61 -30.16
CA ARG A 501 -34.78 -28.32 -31.28
C ARG A 501 -34.12 -28.42 -32.65
N ALA A 502 -32.81 -28.14 -32.76
CA ALA A 502 -32.07 -28.27 -34.00
C ALA A 502 -31.85 -29.73 -34.43
N ILE A 503 -31.66 -30.64 -33.47
CA ILE A 503 -31.38 -32.06 -33.74
C ILE A 503 -32.66 -32.88 -33.88
N VAL A 504 -33.67 -32.63 -33.03
CA VAL A 504 -34.90 -33.45 -32.94
C VAL A 504 -35.65 -33.54 -34.27
N LYS A 505 -35.68 -32.45 -35.06
CA LYS A 505 -36.35 -32.40 -36.38
C LYS A 505 -35.76 -33.34 -37.43
N ARG A 506 -34.60 -33.96 -37.15
CA ARG A 506 -33.96 -34.92 -38.06
C ARG A 506 -34.54 -36.34 -37.96
N GLY A 507 -35.47 -36.60 -37.03
CA GLY A 507 -36.12 -37.91 -36.89
C GLY A 507 -35.17 -39.04 -36.48
N LEU A 508 -34.06 -38.72 -35.81
CA LEU A 508 -33.07 -39.69 -35.39
C LEU A 508 -33.57 -40.53 -34.19
N PRO A 509 -33.03 -41.75 -33.97
CA PRO A 509 -33.29 -42.51 -32.75
C PRO A 509 -32.91 -41.70 -31.50
N VAL A 510 -33.70 -41.85 -30.43
CA VAL A 510 -33.58 -41.08 -29.17
C VAL A 510 -32.16 -41.05 -28.62
N ALA A 511 -31.48 -42.21 -28.59
CA ALA A 511 -30.10 -42.30 -28.11
C ALA A 511 -29.12 -41.46 -28.94
N LYS A 512 -29.33 -41.37 -30.27
CA LYS A 512 -28.47 -40.60 -31.17
C LYS A 512 -28.73 -39.09 -31.05
N VAL A 513 -29.98 -38.68 -30.84
CA VAL A 513 -30.31 -37.30 -30.48
C VAL A 513 -29.55 -36.90 -29.21
N MET A 514 -29.63 -37.73 -28.18
CA MET A 514 -29.00 -37.45 -26.90
C MET A 514 -27.48 -37.37 -26.95
N SER A 515 -26.82 -38.28 -27.68
CA SER A 515 -25.37 -38.21 -27.87
C SER A 515 -24.96 -36.90 -28.55
N GLN A 516 -25.67 -36.47 -29.60
CA GLN A 516 -25.33 -35.24 -30.31
C GLN A 516 -25.58 -33.98 -29.47
N VAL A 517 -26.68 -33.94 -28.72
CA VAL A 517 -26.97 -32.82 -27.82
C VAL A 517 -25.94 -32.75 -26.70
N ASN A 518 -25.53 -33.90 -26.14
CA ASN A 518 -24.48 -33.96 -25.14
C ASN A 518 -23.16 -33.38 -25.64
N ASP A 519 -22.71 -33.77 -26.84
CA ASP A 519 -21.45 -33.27 -27.40
C ASP A 519 -21.47 -31.75 -27.60
N MET A 520 -22.62 -31.20 -28.04
CA MET A 520 -22.81 -29.75 -28.22
C MET A 520 -22.88 -28.99 -26.89
N VAL A 521 -23.56 -29.55 -25.88
CA VAL A 521 -23.61 -28.93 -24.55
C VAL A 521 -22.23 -28.98 -23.89
N TYR A 522 -21.52 -30.10 -24.02
CA TYR A 522 -20.19 -30.29 -23.44
C TYR A 522 -19.15 -29.31 -24.03
N SER A 523 -19.21 -29.01 -25.33
CA SER A 523 -18.31 -28.02 -25.94
C SER A 523 -18.52 -26.59 -25.45
N ASP A 524 -19.76 -26.30 -25.02
CA ASP A 524 -20.21 -24.94 -24.71
C ASP A 524 -20.32 -24.69 -23.19
N THR A 525 -19.88 -25.64 -22.36
CA THR A 525 -19.98 -25.58 -20.90
C THR A 525 -18.65 -25.86 -20.19
N THR A 526 -18.52 -25.36 -18.96
CA THR A 526 -17.41 -25.67 -18.06
C THR A 526 -17.61 -27.03 -17.39
N PRO A 527 -16.53 -27.76 -17.02
CA PRO A 527 -16.64 -29.09 -16.40
C PRO A 527 -17.48 -29.17 -15.12
N GLU A 528 -17.66 -28.05 -14.43
CA GLU A 528 -18.46 -27.94 -13.19
C GLU A 528 -19.97 -27.81 -13.45
N LYS A 529 -20.38 -27.65 -14.72
CA LYS A 529 -21.77 -27.49 -15.13
C LYS A 529 -22.25 -28.73 -15.85
N PHE A 530 -23.39 -29.25 -15.39
CA PHE A 530 -24.08 -30.37 -15.99
C PHE A 530 -25.59 -30.11 -16.09
N ILE A 531 -26.24 -30.92 -16.90
CA ILE A 531 -27.68 -30.93 -17.12
C ILE A 531 -28.18 -32.35 -16.91
N THR A 532 -29.15 -32.51 -16.02
CA THR A 532 -29.90 -33.76 -15.88
C THR A 532 -31.10 -33.66 -16.81
N LEU A 533 -31.20 -34.52 -17.83
CA LEU A 533 -32.25 -34.44 -18.85
C LEU A 533 -32.93 -35.80 -19.06
N ILE A 534 -34.26 -35.79 -19.11
CA ILE A 534 -35.05 -36.86 -19.73
C ILE A 534 -35.53 -36.35 -21.07
N TYR A 535 -35.23 -37.11 -22.13
CA TYR A 535 -35.76 -36.85 -23.46
C TYR A 535 -36.37 -38.12 -24.04
N GLY A 536 -37.53 -38.01 -24.66
CA GLY A 536 -38.17 -39.12 -25.36
C GLY A 536 -39.05 -38.68 -26.51
N VAL A 537 -39.48 -39.65 -27.31
CA VAL A 537 -40.39 -39.46 -28.43
C VAL A 537 -41.68 -40.21 -28.15
N LEU A 538 -42.77 -39.46 -28.15
CA LEU A 538 -44.15 -39.95 -28.05
C LEU A 538 -44.71 -40.11 -29.45
N ASP A 539 -45.18 -41.31 -29.79
CA ASP A 539 -45.97 -41.60 -30.98
C ASP A 539 -47.44 -41.65 -30.59
N VAL A 540 -48.23 -40.67 -31.04
CA VAL A 540 -49.64 -40.55 -30.65
C VAL A 540 -50.56 -41.54 -31.38
N SER A 541 -50.07 -42.19 -32.45
CA SER A 541 -50.88 -43.16 -33.21
C SER A 541 -51.16 -44.43 -32.42
N ASN A 542 -50.22 -44.81 -31.56
CA ASN A 542 -50.27 -46.03 -30.74
C ASN A 542 -49.99 -45.78 -29.26
N LEU A 543 -49.85 -44.51 -28.86
CA LEU A 543 -49.55 -44.05 -27.50
C LEU A 543 -48.28 -44.71 -26.91
N THR A 544 -47.24 -44.84 -27.73
CA THR A 544 -45.95 -45.37 -27.28
C THR A 544 -44.94 -44.26 -27.01
N PHE A 545 -44.22 -44.35 -25.88
CA PHE A 545 -43.19 -43.40 -25.49
C PHE A 545 -41.84 -44.08 -25.37
N SER A 546 -40.91 -43.72 -26.25
CA SER A 546 -39.52 -44.20 -26.22
C SER A 546 -38.62 -43.11 -25.66
N TYR A 547 -37.85 -43.38 -24.61
CA TYR A 547 -37.08 -42.35 -23.91
C TYR A 547 -35.63 -42.75 -23.64
N CYS A 548 -34.81 -41.76 -23.37
CA CYS A 548 -33.45 -41.86 -22.88
C CYS A 548 -33.34 -41.00 -21.62
N ASN A 549 -32.75 -41.59 -20.57
CA ASN A 549 -32.42 -40.87 -19.36
C ASN A 549 -30.94 -40.45 -19.43
N ALA A 550 -30.70 -39.14 -19.47
CA ALA A 550 -29.38 -38.54 -19.33
C ALA A 550 -29.26 -37.91 -17.93
N GLY A 551 -29.31 -38.78 -16.93
CA GLY A 551 -29.14 -38.41 -15.53
C GLY A 551 -27.67 -38.30 -15.14
N HIS A 552 -27.38 -37.39 -14.22
CA HIS A 552 -26.10 -37.35 -13.52
C HIS A 552 -26.14 -38.38 -12.36
N ASN A 553 -25.16 -39.29 -12.30
CA ASN A 553 -24.89 -40.11 -11.12
C ASN A 553 -23.66 -39.57 -10.41
#